data_AF-A0A932B2P8-F1
#
_entry.id   AF-A0A932B2P8-F1
#
_cell.length_a   1.000
_cell.length_b   1.000
_cell.length_c   1.000
_cell.angle_alpha   90.00
_cell.angle_beta   90.00
_cell.angle_gamma   90.00
#
_symmetry.space_group_name_H-M   'P 1'
#
loop_
_entity.id
_entity.type
_entity.pdbx_description
1 polymer ?
#
loop_
_entity_poly.entity_id
_entity_poly.type
_entity_poly.pdbx_seq_one_letter_code
_entity_poly.pdbx_strand_id
1 'polypeptide(L)'
;MTYNAASKTLYADVRGVSLVNGDLGGVQQMAFFTVDSATGFSAITGPGSFTSKLSGLHLTATSLDYITRSLGLGGLAASVTKGTDFGVLTTTWTVSKAAVPAVPEPQTWALMGLGLVAVGRVRRAAQSRA
;
A
#
# COMPACT_ATOMS: atom_id res chain seq x y z
N MET A 1 -6.82 1.16 4.49
CA MET A 1 -6.99 -0.23 3.99
C MET A 1 -5.72 -0.65 3.29
N THR A 2 -5.25 -1.88 3.54
CA THR A 2 -3.96 -2.38 3.05
C THR A 2 -4.15 -3.80 2.53
N TYR A 3 -3.64 -4.09 1.33
CA TYR A 3 -3.72 -5.43 0.74
C TYR A 3 -2.38 -6.18 0.90
N ASN A 4 -2.43 -7.42 1.41
CA ASN A 4 -1.29 -8.33 1.43
C ASN A 4 -1.45 -9.37 0.32
N ALA A 5 -0.59 -9.29 -0.70
CA ALA A 5 -0.61 -10.18 -1.85
C ALA A 5 -0.20 -11.64 -1.53
N ALA A 6 0.63 -11.85 -0.51
CA ALA A 6 1.10 -13.19 -0.13
C ALA A 6 -0.02 -14.00 0.55
N SER A 7 -0.76 -13.37 1.47
CA SER A 7 -1.88 -14.00 2.16
C SER A 7 -3.23 -13.80 1.48
N LYS A 8 -3.26 -13.03 0.38
CA LYS A 8 -4.47 -12.58 -0.31
C LYS A 8 -5.52 -11.99 0.65
N THR A 9 -5.06 -11.16 1.59
CA THR A 9 -5.91 -10.59 2.63
C THR A 9 -5.95 -9.07 2.51
N LEU A 10 -7.15 -8.50 2.53
CA LEU A 10 -7.39 -7.08 2.63
C LEU A 10 -7.65 -6.71 4.09
N TYR A 11 -6.81 -5.83 4.61
CA TYR A 11 -6.89 -5.30 5.96
C TYR A 11 -7.58 -3.94 5.97
N ALA A 12 -8.42 -3.73 6.97
CA ALA A 12 -9.17 -2.49 7.14
C ALA A 12 -9.16 -2.05 8.60
N ASP A 13 -9.22 -0.73 8.80
CA ASP A 13 -9.51 -0.17 10.12
C ASP A 13 -11.02 -0.07 10.23
N VAL A 14 -11.58 -0.67 11.28
CA VAL A 14 -13.02 -0.85 11.44
C VAL A 14 -13.43 -0.40 12.82
N ARG A 15 -14.55 0.31 12.91
CA ARG A 15 -15.19 0.64 14.17
C ARG A 15 -16.62 0.13 14.15
N GLY A 16 -16.94 -0.74 15.09
CA GLY A 16 -18.26 -1.31 15.25
C GLY A 16 -19.06 -0.48 16.24
N VAL A 17 -20.18 0.06 15.80
CA VAL A 17 -21.20 0.62 16.70
C VAL A 17 -22.41 -0.31 16.67
N SER A 18 -22.94 -0.64 17.83
CA SER A 18 -24.10 -1.51 17.97
C SER A 18 -25.20 -0.85 18.76
N LEU A 19 -26.43 -1.00 18.29
CA LEU A 19 -27.63 -0.63 19.05
C LEU A 19 -27.89 -1.59 20.21
N VAL A 20 -27.35 -2.81 20.15
CA VAL A 20 -27.57 -3.87 21.15
C VAL A 20 -26.38 -4.03 22.08
N ASN A 21 -25.15 -3.96 21.54
CA ASN A 21 -23.91 -4.20 22.29
C ASN A 21 -23.10 -2.93 22.60
N GLY A 22 -23.60 -1.73 22.24
CA GLY A 22 -22.86 -0.47 22.41
C GLY A 22 -21.68 -0.31 21.43
N ASP A 23 -20.74 0.59 21.76
CA ASP A 23 -19.51 0.77 20.98
C ASP A 23 -18.56 -0.42 21.20
N LEU A 24 -18.24 -1.15 20.12
CA LEU A 24 -17.30 -2.27 20.13
C LEU A 24 -15.83 -1.82 20.00
N GLY A 25 -15.59 -0.51 19.95
CA GLY A 25 -14.26 0.08 19.81
C GLY A 25 -13.73 0.04 18.37
N GLY A 26 -12.54 0.60 18.16
CA GLY A 26 -11.85 0.57 16.87
C GLY A 26 -10.84 -0.57 16.81
N VAL A 27 -10.88 -1.36 15.74
CA VAL A 27 -9.87 -2.37 15.43
C VAL A 27 -9.05 -1.86 14.25
N GLN A 28 -7.74 -1.68 14.47
CA GLN A 28 -6.81 -1.34 13.41
C GLN A 28 -6.32 -2.60 12.70
N GLN A 29 -6.15 -2.53 11.38
CA GLN A 29 -5.65 -3.62 10.56
C GLN A 29 -6.38 -4.96 10.79
N MET A 30 -7.71 -4.94 10.86
CA MET A 30 -8.49 -6.17 10.89
C MET A 30 -8.42 -6.85 9.53
N ALA A 31 -8.10 -8.14 9.50
CA ALA A 31 -8.23 -8.97 8.30
C ALA A 31 -9.70 -9.01 7.91
N PHE A 32 -10.10 -8.22 6.90
CA PHE A 32 -11.51 -7.97 6.62
C PHE A 32 -12.03 -8.85 5.48
N PHE A 33 -11.34 -8.83 4.34
CA PHE A 33 -11.66 -9.70 3.22
C PHE A 33 -10.49 -10.62 2.87
N THR A 34 -10.77 -11.84 2.47
CA THR A 34 -9.89 -12.63 1.60
C THR A 34 -10.32 -12.43 0.15
N VAL A 35 -9.35 -12.46 -0.77
CA VAL A 35 -9.59 -12.29 -2.20
C VAL A 35 -9.18 -13.53 -2.97
N ASP A 36 -9.94 -13.90 -4.00
CA ASP A 36 -9.59 -15.02 -4.87
C ASP A 36 -8.45 -14.63 -5.83
N SER A 37 -8.55 -13.43 -6.40
CA SER A 37 -7.56 -12.91 -7.35
C SER A 37 -7.33 -11.41 -7.22
N ALA A 38 -6.11 -11.00 -7.54
CA ALA A 38 -5.72 -9.61 -7.67
C ALA A 38 -5.14 -9.40 -9.08
N THR A 39 -5.61 -8.38 -9.78
CA THR A 39 -5.12 -8.00 -11.11
C THR A 39 -4.86 -6.51 -11.14
N GLY A 40 -3.88 -6.06 -11.91
CA GLY A 40 -3.51 -4.65 -11.95
C GLY A 40 -2.04 -4.46 -12.31
N PHE A 41 -1.57 -3.24 -12.11
CA PHE A 41 -0.21 -2.85 -12.45
C PHE A 41 0.74 -3.17 -11.29
N SER A 42 1.87 -3.82 -11.60
CA SER A 42 2.95 -4.10 -10.64
C SER A 42 3.95 -2.94 -10.50
N ALA A 43 3.94 -1.99 -11.45
CA ALA A 43 4.79 -0.81 -11.43
C ALA A 43 4.10 0.38 -12.12
N ILE A 44 4.33 1.57 -11.58
CA ILE A 44 3.92 2.86 -12.18
C ILE A 44 5.11 3.40 -12.95
N THR A 45 5.05 3.38 -14.28
CA THR A 45 6.16 3.76 -15.16
C THR A 45 6.04 5.17 -15.75
N GLY A 46 4.95 5.88 -15.48
CA GLY A 46 4.71 7.19 -16.08
C GLY A 46 3.43 7.85 -15.56
N PRO A 47 3.09 9.03 -16.10
CA PRO A 47 1.84 9.67 -15.78
C PRO A 47 0.70 8.90 -16.45
N GLY A 48 -0.42 8.76 -15.77
CA GLY A 48 -1.54 7.96 -16.27
C GLY A 48 -2.50 7.53 -15.17
N SER A 49 -3.55 6.84 -15.59
CA SER A 49 -4.51 6.20 -14.71
C SER A 49 -4.20 4.72 -14.59
N PHE A 50 -4.01 4.25 -13.37
CA PHE A 50 -3.67 2.87 -13.06
C PHE A 50 -4.79 2.25 -12.25
N THR A 51 -5.45 1.26 -12.85
CA THR A 51 -6.55 0.54 -12.21
C THR A 51 -6.07 -0.83 -11.75
N SER A 52 -6.34 -1.15 -10.48
CA SER A 52 -6.17 -2.49 -9.92
C SER A 52 -7.52 -3.00 -9.42
N LYS A 53 -7.71 -4.32 -9.50
CA LYS A 53 -8.94 -5.02 -9.13
C LYS A 53 -8.62 -6.18 -8.20
N LEU A 54 -9.35 -6.23 -7.09
CA LEU A 54 -9.41 -7.40 -6.22
C LEU A 54 -10.78 -8.05 -6.41
N SER A 55 -10.80 -9.30 -6.85
CA SER A 55 -12.04 -10.04 -7.18
C SER A 55 -12.24 -11.24 -6.26
N GLY A 56 -13.49 -11.62 -6.03
CA GLY A 56 -13.83 -12.73 -5.15
C GLY A 56 -13.64 -12.33 -3.70
N LEU A 57 -14.37 -11.32 -3.25
CA LEU A 57 -14.24 -10.77 -1.90
C LEU A 57 -15.04 -11.62 -0.94
N HIS A 58 -14.38 -12.31 -0.02
CA HIS A 58 -15.04 -13.12 1.00
C HIS A 58 -14.70 -12.56 2.39
N LEU A 59 -15.69 -12.40 3.27
CA LEU A 59 -15.45 -11.96 4.64
C LEU A 59 -14.61 -13.00 5.39
N THR A 60 -13.64 -12.55 6.18
CA THR A 60 -12.94 -13.44 7.11
C THR A 60 -13.84 -13.81 8.28
N ALA A 61 -13.55 -14.94 8.95
CA ALA A 61 -14.26 -15.31 10.19
C ALA A 61 -14.21 -14.19 11.24
N THR A 62 -13.09 -13.50 11.37
CA THR A 62 -12.90 -12.38 12.31
C THR A 62 -13.81 -11.19 11.98
N SER A 63 -13.86 -10.77 10.72
CA SER A 63 -14.75 -9.70 10.28
C SER A 63 -16.22 -10.08 10.41
N LEU A 64 -16.56 -11.35 10.19
CA LEU A 64 -17.92 -11.84 10.31
C LEU A 64 -18.38 -11.82 11.77
N ASP A 65 -17.57 -12.30 12.72
CA ASP A 65 -17.89 -12.18 14.14
C ASP A 65 -18.08 -10.72 14.54
N TYR A 66 -17.19 -9.84 14.07
CA TYR A 66 -17.26 -8.42 14.36
C TYR A 66 -18.54 -7.75 13.82
N ILE A 67 -18.94 -8.08 12.58
CA ILE A 67 -20.19 -7.62 11.97
C ILE A 67 -21.41 -8.21 12.70
N THR A 68 -21.35 -9.49 13.06
CA THR A 68 -22.43 -10.17 13.80
C THR A 68 -22.68 -9.49 15.12
N ARG A 69 -21.61 -9.15 15.85
CA ARG A 69 -21.68 -8.46 17.13
C ARG A 69 -22.07 -6.99 16.97
N SER A 70 -21.60 -6.30 15.94
CA SER A 70 -21.95 -4.89 15.71
C SER A 70 -23.43 -4.75 15.34
N LEU A 71 -23.95 -5.64 14.50
CA LEU A 71 -25.33 -5.61 14.03
C LEU A 71 -26.30 -6.41 14.91
N GLY A 72 -25.82 -7.18 15.89
CA GLY A 72 -26.66 -8.00 16.78
C GLY A 72 -27.33 -9.18 16.09
N LEU A 73 -26.71 -9.71 15.02
CA LEU A 73 -27.34 -10.69 14.12
C LEU A 73 -27.34 -12.14 14.66
N GLY A 74 -26.56 -12.45 15.70
CA GLY A 74 -26.44 -13.80 16.24
C GLY A 74 -26.13 -14.85 15.17
N GLY A 75 -26.88 -15.96 15.14
CA GLY A 75 -26.69 -17.04 14.16
C GLY A 75 -27.06 -16.70 12.71
N LEU A 76 -27.78 -15.58 12.46
CA LEU A 76 -28.21 -15.20 11.11
C LEU A 76 -27.05 -14.74 10.23
N ALA A 77 -26.01 -14.14 10.81
CA ALA A 77 -24.88 -13.63 10.05
C ALA A 77 -24.15 -14.74 9.27
N ALA A 78 -23.91 -15.88 9.92
CA ALA A 78 -23.29 -17.04 9.28
C ALA A 78 -24.10 -17.55 8.07
N SER A 79 -25.44 -17.46 8.12
CA SER A 79 -26.31 -17.88 7.02
C SER A 79 -26.34 -16.91 5.85
N VAL A 80 -26.10 -15.61 6.09
CA VAL A 80 -26.14 -14.57 5.05
C VAL A 80 -24.79 -14.43 4.32
N THR A 81 -23.68 -14.78 4.97
CA THR A 81 -22.34 -14.47 4.46
C THR A 81 -21.49 -15.68 4.07
N LYS A 82 -21.93 -16.90 4.36
CA LYS A 82 -21.13 -18.11 4.08
C LYS A 82 -21.03 -18.34 2.57
N GLY A 83 -19.82 -18.21 2.04
CA GLY A 83 -19.54 -18.40 0.61
C GLY A 83 -20.07 -17.27 -0.27
N THR A 84 -20.47 -16.14 0.32
CA THR A 84 -20.93 -14.97 -0.42
C THR A 84 -19.73 -14.23 -0.97
N ASP A 85 -19.65 -14.16 -2.30
CA ASP A 85 -18.74 -13.24 -2.98
C ASP A 85 -19.35 -11.83 -2.96
N PHE A 86 -18.67 -10.90 -2.29
CA PHE A 86 -19.04 -9.48 -2.21
C PHE A 86 -18.57 -8.69 -3.45
N GLY A 87 -18.02 -9.37 -4.46
CA GLY A 87 -17.75 -8.84 -5.79
C GLY A 87 -16.31 -8.37 -5.97
N VAL A 88 -16.17 -7.20 -6.59
CA VAL A 88 -14.87 -6.68 -7.04
C VAL A 88 -14.60 -5.29 -6.46
N LEU A 89 -13.49 -5.15 -5.74
CA LEU A 89 -12.96 -3.85 -5.34
C LEU A 89 -12.06 -3.32 -6.46
N THR A 90 -12.47 -2.19 -7.05
CA THR A 90 -11.68 -1.50 -8.08
C THR A 90 -11.04 -0.26 -7.47
N THR A 91 -9.71 -0.18 -7.53
CA THR A 91 -8.95 1.00 -7.09
C THR A 91 -8.29 1.66 -8.30
N THR A 92 -8.52 2.95 -8.49
CA THR A 92 -7.95 3.73 -9.58
C THR A 92 -7.05 4.81 -9.01
N TRP A 93 -5.81 4.85 -9.48
CA TRP A 93 -4.80 5.83 -9.08
C TRP A 93 -4.44 6.69 -10.27
N THR A 94 -4.54 8.00 -10.11
CA THR A 94 -4.10 8.96 -11.13
C THR A 94 -2.74 9.50 -10.74
N VAL A 95 -1.75 9.25 -11.58
CA VAL A 95 -0.38 9.75 -11.39
C VAL A 95 -0.19 10.90 -12.36
N SER A 96 -0.04 12.11 -11.81
CA SER A 96 0.06 13.35 -12.59
C SER A 96 1.47 13.65 -13.09
N LYS A 97 2.51 13.05 -12.50
CA LYS A 97 3.90 13.29 -12.86
C LYS A 97 4.71 12.00 -12.79
N ALA A 98 5.42 11.68 -13.87
CA ALA A 98 6.40 10.59 -13.88
C ALA A 98 7.53 10.90 -12.88
N ALA A 99 8.07 9.87 -12.23
CA ALA A 99 9.35 10.00 -11.54
C ALA A 99 10.41 10.39 -12.59
N VAL A 100 10.85 11.65 -12.57
CA VAL A 100 11.95 12.10 -13.42
C VAL A 100 13.23 11.50 -12.84
N PRO A 101 14.01 10.71 -13.61
CA PRO A 101 15.30 10.23 -13.14
C PRO A 101 16.13 11.42 -12.70
N ALA A 102 16.78 11.34 -11.53
CA ALA A 102 17.70 12.36 -11.08
C ALA A 102 18.93 12.35 -12.00
N VAL A 103 18.87 13.10 -13.10
CA VAL A 103 20.02 13.39 -13.94
C VAL A 103 20.83 14.43 -13.17
N PRO A 104 22.08 14.13 -12.74
CA PRO A 104 22.85 15.11 -11.99
C PRO A 104 23.06 16.34 -12.86
N GLU A 105 22.78 17.51 -12.29
CA GLU A 105 22.82 18.76 -13.02
C GLU A 105 24.25 19.02 -13.55
N PRO A 106 24.41 19.79 -14.65
CA PRO A 106 25.72 20.13 -15.18
C PRO A 106 26.67 20.71 -14.12
N GLN A 107 26.14 21.45 -13.15
CA GLN A 107 26.89 21.99 -12.03
C GLN A 107 27.32 20.95 -10.98
N THR A 108 26.59 19.84 -10.82
CA THR A 108 27.01 18.71 -9.97
C THR A 108 28.24 18.04 -10.57
N TRP A 109 28.25 17.85 -11.89
CA TRP A 109 29.44 17.37 -12.61
C TRP A 109 30.59 18.36 -12.57
N ALA A 110 30.30 19.66 -12.70
CA ALA A 110 31.32 20.70 -12.59
C ALA A 110 31.95 20.74 -11.19
N LEU A 111 31.16 20.64 -10.12
CA LEU A 111 31.65 20.59 -8.74
C LEU A 111 32.42 19.31 -8.44
N MET A 112 31.98 18.17 -8.95
CA MET A 112 32.72 16.90 -8.87
C MET A 112 34.07 17.01 -9.60
N GLY A 113 34.08 17.60 -10.79
CA GLY A 113 35.30 17.86 -11.56
C GLY A 113 36.25 18.84 -10.86
N LEU A 114 35.74 19.94 -10.33
CA LEU A 114 36.52 20.93 -9.58
C LEU A 114 37.10 20.35 -8.29
N GLY A 115 36.32 19.55 -7.56
CA GLY A 115 36.79 18.82 -6.38
C GLY A 115 37.94 17.88 -6.72
N LEU A 116 37.85 17.16 -7.83
CA LEU A 116 38.90 16.26 -8.30
C LEU A 116 40.20 17.02 -8.64
N VAL A 117 40.09 18.17 -9.31
CA VAL A 117 41.23 19.03 -9.65
C VAL A 117 41.88 19.61 -8.40
N ALA A 118 41.09 20.04 -7.42
CA ALA A 118 41.58 20.55 -6.14
C ALA A 118 42.39 19.48 -5.39
N VAL A 119 41.84 18.25 -5.27
CA VAL A 119 42.52 17.12 -4.63
C VAL A 119 43.81 16.73 -5.37
N GLY A 120 43.79 16.74 -6.71
CA GLY A 120 44.97 16.46 -7.53
C GLY A 120 46.11 17.47 -7.30
N ARG A 121 45.79 18.76 -7.17
CA ARG A 121 46.79 19.80 -6.87
C ARG A 121 47.33 19.70 -5.45
N VAL A 122 46.48 19.39 -4.46
CA VAL A 122 46.91 19.19 -3.07
C VAL A 122 47.86 17.99 -2.96
N ARG A 123 47.55 16.87 -3.62
CA ARG A 123 48.45 15.70 -3.65
C ARG A 123 49.80 16.00 -4.29
N ARG A 124 49.82 16.73 -5.41
CA ARG A 124 51.06 17.13 -6.09
C ARG A 124 51.91 18.05 -5.23
N ALA A 125 51.29 19.01 -4.53
CA ALA A 125 51.98 19.91 -3.62
C ALA A 125 52.51 19.21 -2.36
N ALA A 126 51.85 18.14 -1.91
CA ALA A 126 52.31 17.31 -0.80
C ALA A 126 53.51 16.43 -1.18
N GLN A 127 53.53 15.88 -2.41
CA GLN A 127 54.63 15.05 -2.91
C GLN A 127 55.92 15.82 -3.17
N SER A 128 55.85 17.10 -3.53
CA SER A 128 57.04 17.95 -3.71
C SER A 128 57.66 18.45 -2.41
N ARG A 129 57.07 18.10 -1.25
CA ARG A 129 57.53 18.50 0.10
C ARG A 129 58.05 17.30 0.92
N ALA A 130 58.13 16.12 0.31
CA ALA A 130 58.80 14.93 0.84
C ALA A 130 60.12 14.74 0.10
#